data_AF-A0A8C4Y9G1-F1
#
_entry.id   AF-A0A8C4Y9G1-F1
#
_cell.length_a   1.000
_cell.length_b   1.000
_cell.length_c   1.000
_cell.angle_alpha   90.00
_cell.angle_beta   90.00
_cell.angle_gamma   90.00
#
_symmetry.space_group_name_H-M   'P 1'
#
loop_
_entity.id
_entity.type
_entity.pdbx_description
1 polymer ?
#
loop_
_entity_poly.entity_id
_entity_poly.type
_entity_poly.pdbx_seq_one_letter_code
_entity_poly.pdbx_strand_id
1 'polypeptide(L)'
;MELIAHENKIDLGYSASLLYSQHSSADKHKLEHFLQNNGMHDLITTGFLLSVDPDRIIIKWLVLSGHPFKIFNKMAVVWYMFFNREDVLWFKPVELRTKWDHRRHITEPLGTHGHMNCHFDGQLKSQDTVLLNLYKCVSPKWTYDPHVPEPVPWVRNEQQISVQEVEME
;
A
#
# COMPACT_ATOMS: atom_id res chain seq x y z
N MET A 1 -11.31 -20.08 -21.79
CA MET A 1 -11.98 -18.78 -21.83
C MET A 1 -10.95 -17.75 -21.39
N GLU A 2 -10.46 -16.94 -22.33
CA GLU A 2 -9.60 -15.79 -22.04
C GLU A 2 -10.44 -14.73 -21.30
N LEU A 3 -9.97 -14.27 -20.15
CA LEU A 3 -10.58 -13.16 -19.43
C LEU A 3 -9.74 -11.92 -19.69
N ILE A 4 -10.25 -11.07 -20.58
CA ILE A 4 -9.72 -9.75 -20.78
C ILE A 4 -10.31 -8.84 -19.67
N ALA A 5 -9.43 -8.22 -18.89
CA ALA A 5 -9.78 -7.21 -17.91
C ALA A 5 -9.54 -5.83 -18.54
N HIS A 6 -10.62 -5.25 -19.05
CA HIS A 6 -10.71 -3.82 -19.25
C HIS A 6 -10.82 -3.12 -17.88
N GLU A 7 -10.51 -1.84 -17.82
CA GLU A 7 -10.54 -0.99 -16.62
C GLU A 7 -11.69 -1.34 -15.64
N ASN A 8 -11.37 -1.95 -14.48
CA ASN A 8 -12.35 -2.46 -13.48
C ASN A 8 -13.60 -3.16 -14.08
N LYS A 9 -13.40 -3.86 -15.19
CA LYS A 9 -14.47 -4.44 -15.99
C LYS A 9 -13.94 -5.70 -16.65
N ILE A 10 -14.44 -6.81 -16.16
CA ILE A 10 -14.14 -8.11 -16.74
C ILE A 10 -15.06 -8.23 -17.95
N ASP A 11 -14.57 -8.73 -19.09
CA ASP A 11 -15.38 -9.01 -20.30
C ASP A 11 -16.50 -10.07 -20.10
N LEU A 12 -16.86 -10.35 -18.84
CA LEU A 12 -18.03 -11.10 -18.40
C LEU A 12 -19.33 -10.29 -18.45
N GLY A 13 -19.32 -9.07 -19.00
CA GLY A 13 -20.53 -8.26 -19.19
C GLY A 13 -21.05 -7.54 -17.95
N TYR A 14 -20.21 -7.31 -16.94
CA TYR A 14 -20.57 -6.57 -15.73
C TYR A 14 -19.43 -5.62 -15.30
N SER A 15 -19.77 -4.57 -14.56
CA SER A 15 -18.78 -3.70 -13.89
C SER A 15 -18.58 -4.14 -12.45
N ALA A 16 -17.31 -4.14 -11.97
CA ALA A 16 -16.98 -4.43 -10.59
C ALA A 16 -15.61 -3.85 -10.19
N SER A 17 -15.50 -3.35 -8.97
CA SER A 17 -14.22 -2.86 -8.43
C SER A 17 -13.38 -4.02 -7.90
N LEU A 18 -12.32 -4.38 -8.64
CA LEU A 18 -11.45 -5.49 -8.28
C LEU A 18 -10.37 -5.09 -7.28
N LEU A 19 -9.97 -6.04 -6.45
CA LEU A 19 -8.76 -5.95 -5.64
C LEU A 19 -7.68 -6.78 -6.33
N TYR A 20 -6.66 -6.10 -6.85
CA TYR A 20 -5.51 -6.77 -7.45
C TYR A 20 -4.61 -7.33 -6.37
N SER A 21 -4.05 -8.51 -6.63
CA SER A 21 -3.02 -9.02 -5.75
C SER A 21 -1.92 -9.85 -6.39
N GLN A 22 -0.71 -9.76 -5.81
CA GLN A 22 0.44 -10.57 -6.18
C GLN A 22 0.10 -12.06 -6.14
N HIS A 23 0.50 -12.78 -7.19
CA HIS A 23 0.41 -14.22 -7.24
C HIS A 23 1.57 -14.83 -6.47
N SER A 24 1.30 -15.29 -5.25
CA SER A 24 2.26 -15.95 -4.34
C SER A 24 1.60 -17.21 -3.79
N SER A 25 2.39 -18.24 -3.47
CA SER A 25 1.92 -19.43 -2.77
C SER A 25 1.62 -19.20 -1.28
N ALA A 26 1.87 -17.99 -0.78
CA ALA A 26 1.56 -17.58 0.57
C ALA A 26 0.15 -16.97 0.66
N ASP A 27 -0.52 -17.15 1.80
CA ASP A 27 -1.91 -16.71 2.05
C ASP A 27 -2.12 -15.17 2.04
N LYS A 28 -1.06 -14.36 1.81
CA LYS A 28 -1.08 -12.90 1.94
C LYS A 28 -0.75 -12.21 0.64
N HIS A 29 -1.58 -11.24 0.30
CA HIS A 29 -1.77 -10.75 -1.06
C HIS A 29 -1.83 -9.20 -1.05
N LYS A 30 -0.82 -8.52 -1.63
CA LYS A 30 -0.60 -7.05 -1.68
C LYS A 30 -1.47 -6.32 -2.73
N LEU A 31 -1.98 -5.13 -2.42
CA LEU A 31 -2.87 -4.30 -3.27
C LEU A 31 -2.12 -3.21 -4.06
N GLU A 32 -2.49 -3.00 -5.33
CA GLU A 32 -1.94 -1.97 -6.26
C GLU A 32 -3.08 -1.02 -6.74
N HIS A 33 -2.76 0.22 -7.14
CA HIS A 33 -3.72 1.26 -7.58
C HIS A 33 -3.38 1.80 -8.98
N PHE A 34 -4.34 1.90 -9.91
CA PHE A 34 -4.18 2.63 -11.19
C PHE A 34 -5.47 3.32 -11.70
N LEU A 35 -5.30 4.64 -11.95
CA LEU A 35 -5.76 5.60 -13.00
C LEU A 35 -7.20 5.68 -13.55
N GLN A 36 -7.39 6.59 -14.51
CA GLN A 36 -8.32 7.74 -14.58
C GLN A 36 -9.24 7.64 -15.81
N ASN A 37 -10.51 8.06 -15.68
CA ASN A 37 -11.60 7.68 -16.59
C ASN A 37 -11.81 8.68 -17.76
N ASN A 38 -11.53 8.27 -19.01
CA ASN A 38 -11.77 9.06 -20.23
C ASN A 38 -12.99 8.57 -21.07
N GLY A 39 -13.77 7.60 -20.57
CA GLY A 39 -15.00 7.14 -21.23
C GLY A 39 -14.81 6.21 -22.45
N MET A 40 -13.57 5.97 -22.90
CA MET A 40 -13.22 4.92 -23.85
C MET A 40 -12.87 3.62 -23.12
N HIS A 41 -13.27 2.46 -23.68
CA HIS A 41 -12.82 1.16 -23.15
C HIS A 41 -11.43 0.82 -23.71
N ASP A 42 -10.39 1.00 -22.90
CA ASP A 42 -9.03 0.60 -23.24
C ASP A 42 -8.71 -0.80 -22.68
N LEU A 43 -8.04 -1.63 -23.49
CA LEU A 43 -7.57 -2.95 -23.06
C LEU A 43 -6.38 -2.79 -22.11
N ILE A 44 -6.58 -3.08 -20.83
CA ILE A 44 -5.57 -2.86 -19.77
C ILE A 44 -4.90 -4.16 -19.33
N THR A 45 -5.60 -5.30 -19.38
CA THR A 45 -5.07 -6.59 -18.90
C THR A 45 -5.74 -7.77 -19.60
N THR A 46 -5.00 -8.86 -19.76
CA THR A 46 -5.53 -10.16 -20.17
C THR A 46 -5.11 -11.21 -19.15
N GLY A 47 -6.00 -12.16 -18.84
CA GLY A 47 -5.79 -13.19 -17.83
C GLY A 47 -6.77 -14.35 -17.95
N PHE A 48 -6.84 -15.19 -16.93
CA PHE A 48 -7.78 -16.32 -16.83
C PHE A 48 -8.28 -16.45 -15.39
N LEU A 49 -9.42 -17.12 -15.21
CA LEU A 49 -9.97 -17.39 -13.88
C LEU A 49 -9.14 -18.48 -13.20
N LEU A 50 -8.57 -18.22 -12.03
CA LEU A 50 -7.91 -19.26 -11.22
C LEU A 50 -8.93 -20.12 -10.47
N SER A 51 -9.36 -19.65 -9.30
CA SER A 51 -10.30 -20.32 -8.39
C SER A 51 -11.14 -19.25 -7.69
N VAL A 52 -12.39 -19.60 -7.39
CA VAL A 52 -13.37 -18.70 -6.76
C VAL A 52 -13.50 -19.08 -5.29
N ASP A 53 -12.55 -18.61 -4.48
CA ASP A 53 -12.49 -18.94 -3.05
C ASP A 53 -12.74 -17.68 -2.20
N PRO A 54 -13.86 -17.61 -1.46
CA PRO A 54 -14.16 -16.46 -0.59
C PRO A 54 -13.24 -16.41 0.65
N ASP A 55 -12.57 -17.50 0.98
CA ASP A 55 -11.65 -17.61 2.13
C ASP A 55 -10.28 -16.97 1.86
N ARG A 56 -10.02 -16.50 0.63
CA ARG A 56 -8.76 -15.86 0.27
C ARG A 56 -8.65 -14.47 0.91
N ILE A 57 -7.73 -14.36 1.86
CA ILE A 57 -7.51 -13.12 2.61
C ILE A 57 -6.59 -12.16 1.82
N ILE A 58 -7.10 -10.95 1.53
CA ILE A 58 -6.32 -9.87 0.91
C ILE A 58 -5.85 -8.92 2.02
N ILE A 59 -4.55 -8.60 2.04
CA ILE A 59 -3.96 -7.78 3.11
C ILE A 59 -3.33 -6.53 2.51
N LYS A 60 -3.75 -5.38 3.05
CA LYS A 60 -3.08 -4.11 2.81
C LYS A 60 -2.01 -3.88 3.87
N TRP A 61 -0.79 -3.67 3.42
CA TRP A 61 0.31 -3.21 4.27
C TRP A 61 0.20 -1.69 4.50
N LEU A 62 0.48 -1.25 5.73
CA LEU A 62 0.67 0.16 6.07
C LEU A 62 1.98 0.27 6.84
N VAL A 63 2.79 1.28 6.51
CA VAL A 63 4.07 1.51 7.18
C VAL A 63 3.99 2.86 7.87
N LEU A 64 4.10 2.87 9.19
CA LEU A 64 4.27 4.09 9.97
C LEU A 64 5.77 4.37 10.10
N SER A 65 6.18 5.61 9.85
CA SER A 65 7.58 6.03 9.94
C SER A 65 7.81 6.94 11.13
N GLY A 66 8.92 6.74 11.82
CA GLY A 66 9.41 7.61 12.90
C GLY A 66 10.88 7.92 12.72
N HIS A 67 11.30 9.05 13.28
CA HIS A 67 12.68 9.51 13.21
C HIS A 67 13.37 9.35 14.58
N PRO A 68 14.58 8.78 14.64
CA PRO A 68 15.37 8.76 15.88
C PRO A 68 15.79 10.18 16.26
N PHE A 69 15.45 10.62 17.46
CA PHE A 69 15.85 11.93 17.99
C PHE A 69 17.11 11.83 18.83
N LYS A 70 17.16 10.89 19.77
CA LYS A 70 18.30 10.67 20.67
C LYS A 70 18.76 9.22 20.58
N ILE A 71 20.03 9.00 20.27
CA ILE A 71 20.57 7.66 20.03
C ILE A 71 21.59 7.32 21.12
N PHE A 72 21.43 6.13 21.69
CA PHE A 72 22.37 5.46 22.57
C PHE A 72 22.82 4.14 21.94
N ASN A 73 23.72 3.39 22.59
CA ASN A 73 24.33 2.18 22.01
C ASN A 73 23.33 1.11 21.55
N LYS A 74 22.24 0.88 22.28
CA LYS A 74 21.19 -0.10 21.96
C LYS A 74 19.78 0.42 22.23
N MET A 75 19.66 1.72 22.36
CA MET A 75 18.42 2.36 22.77
C MET A 75 18.30 3.67 22.01
N ALA A 76 17.12 3.99 21.52
CA ALA A 76 16.88 5.24 20.83
C ALA A 76 15.50 5.79 21.18
N VAL A 77 15.45 7.09 21.35
CA VAL A 77 14.19 7.83 21.48
C VAL A 77 13.71 8.18 20.08
N VAL A 78 12.50 7.77 19.74
CA VAL A 78 11.89 7.95 18.41
C VAL A 78 10.72 8.91 18.50
N TRP A 79 10.68 9.90 17.60
CA TRP A 79 9.62 10.91 17.50
C TRP A 79 8.88 10.82 16.17
N TYR A 80 7.71 11.47 16.10
CA TYR A 80 6.85 11.58 14.92
C TYR A 80 6.27 10.28 14.35
N MET A 81 6.47 9.14 15.02
CA MET A 81 5.72 7.91 14.69
C MET A 81 4.30 7.93 15.23
N PHE A 82 4.13 8.44 16.45
CA PHE A 82 2.86 8.63 17.14
C PHE A 82 2.80 10.03 17.73
N PHE A 83 1.58 10.53 17.96
CA PHE A 83 1.35 11.84 18.57
C PHE A 83 0.77 11.73 19.99
N ASN A 84 0.13 10.61 20.34
CA ASN A 84 -0.43 10.37 21.65
C ASN A 84 0.31 9.25 22.40
N ARG A 85 0.35 9.35 23.73
CA ARG A 85 0.90 8.31 24.62
C ARG A 85 0.14 6.98 24.50
N GLU A 86 -1.19 7.05 24.36
CA GLU A 86 -2.06 5.86 24.29
C GLU A 86 -1.75 5.01 23.06
N ASP A 87 -1.49 5.64 21.92
CA ASP A 87 -1.12 4.95 20.68
C ASP A 87 0.19 4.17 20.86
N VAL A 88 1.20 4.76 21.50
CA VAL A 88 2.47 4.09 21.79
C VAL A 88 2.27 2.85 22.66
N LEU A 89 1.40 2.93 23.66
CA LEU A 89 1.09 1.80 24.54
C LEU A 89 0.32 0.71 23.79
N TRP A 90 -0.63 1.10 22.95
CA TRP A 90 -1.42 0.18 22.12
C TRP A 90 -0.53 -0.61 21.15
N PHE A 91 0.43 0.07 20.51
CA PHE A 91 1.34 -0.55 19.53
C PHE A 91 2.63 -1.10 20.13
N LYS A 92 2.79 -1.09 21.46
CA LYS A 92 3.94 -1.65 22.17
C LYS A 92 4.31 -3.10 21.80
N PRO A 93 3.37 -4.05 21.60
CA PRO A 93 3.72 -5.42 21.25
C PRO A 93 4.18 -5.59 19.79
N VAL A 94 4.03 -4.57 18.94
CA VAL A 94 4.42 -4.64 17.53
C VAL A 94 5.94 -4.53 17.39
N GLU A 95 6.51 -5.33 16.49
CA GLU A 95 7.93 -5.26 16.15
C GLU A 95 8.20 -4.05 15.24
N LEU A 96 9.17 -3.24 15.64
CA LEU A 96 9.76 -2.17 14.86
C LEU A 96 10.89 -2.73 13.99
N ARG A 97 11.02 -2.21 12.78
CA ARG A 97 12.16 -2.46 11.89
C ARG A 97 12.78 -1.13 11.49
N THR A 98 14.05 -1.11 11.13
CA THR A 98 14.66 0.07 10.48
C THR A 98 15.06 -0.24 9.05
N LYS A 99 15.48 0.79 8.28
CA LYS A 99 15.92 0.58 6.89
C LYS A 99 17.18 -0.28 6.81
N TRP A 100 18.01 -0.24 7.85
CA TRP A 100 19.22 -1.05 7.98
C TRP A 100 18.98 -2.39 8.72
N ASP A 101 17.74 -2.86 8.74
CA ASP A 101 17.31 -4.16 9.27
C ASP A 101 17.61 -4.41 10.77
N HIS A 102 17.65 -3.35 11.58
CA HIS A 102 17.58 -3.51 13.04
C HIS A 102 16.12 -3.74 13.47
N ARG A 103 15.86 -4.74 14.33
CA ARG A 103 14.50 -5.12 14.71
C ARG A 103 14.32 -5.32 16.20
N ARG A 104 13.32 -4.66 16.80
CA ARG A 104 13.05 -4.72 18.24
C ARG A 104 11.68 -4.10 18.58
N HIS A 105 11.36 -3.97 19.86
CA HIS A 105 10.10 -3.45 20.37
C HIS A 105 10.25 -2.10 21.06
N ILE A 106 9.10 -1.44 21.25
CA ILE A 106 8.97 -0.24 22.06
C ILE A 106 9.10 -0.63 23.54
N THR A 107 9.98 0.06 24.27
CA THR A 107 10.20 -0.17 25.70
C THR A 107 9.16 0.57 26.53
N GLU A 108 9.08 1.90 26.36
CA GLU A 108 8.18 2.75 27.14
C GLU A 108 7.86 4.07 26.40
N PRO A 109 6.66 4.62 26.59
CA PRO A 109 6.33 5.98 26.14
C PRO A 109 6.95 7.05 27.04
N LEU A 110 7.46 8.11 26.41
CA LEU A 110 8.03 9.29 27.06
C LEU A 110 7.08 10.47 26.94
N GLY A 111 6.63 11.03 28.07
CA GLY A 111 5.73 12.18 28.10
C GLY A 111 4.35 11.90 27.46
N THR A 112 3.78 12.95 26.86
CA THR A 112 2.42 12.97 26.29
C THR A 112 2.37 13.01 24.76
N HIS A 113 3.41 13.53 24.10
CA HIS A 113 3.47 13.79 22.65
C HIS A 113 3.81 12.56 21.78
N GLY A 114 3.54 11.34 22.28
CA GLY A 114 3.81 10.10 21.53
C GLY A 114 5.30 9.80 21.31
N HIS A 115 6.18 10.46 22.04
CA HIS A 115 7.60 10.09 22.06
C HIS A 115 7.75 8.74 22.73
N MET A 116 8.70 7.94 22.25
CA MET A 116 8.87 6.59 22.77
C MET A 116 10.33 6.20 22.81
N ASN A 117 10.66 5.41 23.83
CA ASN A 117 11.95 4.80 24.00
C ASN A 117 11.91 3.40 23.39
N CYS A 118 12.82 3.11 22.47
CA CYS A 118 12.89 1.84 21.76
C CYS A 118 14.24 1.18 22.03
N HIS A 119 14.23 -0.12 22.28
CA HIS A 119 15.46 -0.92 22.29
C HIS A 119 15.79 -1.32 20.86
N PHE A 120 17.06 -1.52 20.51
CA PHE A 120 17.51 -2.04 19.21
C PHE A 120 18.67 -3.04 19.42
N ASP A 121 18.88 -3.93 18.46
CA ASP A 121 19.99 -4.92 18.49
C ASP A 121 21.37 -4.27 18.55
N GLY A 122 21.52 -3.18 17.79
CA GLY A 122 22.75 -2.41 17.67
C GLY A 122 22.47 -0.92 17.74
N GLN A 123 23.54 -0.15 17.55
CA GLN A 123 23.47 1.29 17.57
C GLN A 123 22.84 1.80 16.27
N LEU A 124 21.80 2.61 16.41
CA LEU A 124 21.14 3.21 15.26
C LEU A 124 22.00 4.33 14.64
N LYS A 125 21.91 4.52 13.32
CA LYS A 125 22.51 5.69 12.66
C LYS A 125 21.56 6.88 12.75
N SER A 126 22.09 8.10 12.81
CA SER A 126 21.28 9.33 12.85
C SER A 126 20.39 9.53 11.63
N GLN A 127 20.79 8.99 10.47
CA GLN A 127 20.05 9.04 9.22
C GLN A 127 19.04 7.88 9.04
N ASP A 128 18.95 6.98 10.02
CA ASP A 128 18.06 5.83 9.93
C ASP A 128 16.59 6.26 10.15
N THR A 129 15.67 5.49 9.61
CA THR A 129 14.23 5.67 9.82
C THR A 129 13.68 4.43 10.47
N VAL A 130 12.95 4.61 11.57
CA VAL A 130 12.25 3.52 12.24
C VAL A 130 10.89 3.35 11.56
N LEU A 131 10.54 2.11 11.28
CA LEU A 131 9.36 1.73 10.54
C LEU A 131 8.57 0.71 11.37
N LEU A 132 7.26 0.87 11.41
CA LEU A 132 6.34 -0.07 12.02
C LEU A 132 5.38 -0.57 10.94
N ASN A 133 5.35 -1.88 10.73
CA ASN A 133 4.49 -2.50 9.73
C ASN A 133 3.16 -2.92 10.37
N LEU A 134 2.08 -2.36 9.84
CA LEU A 134 0.72 -2.74 10.16
C LEU A 134 0.10 -3.47 8.97
N TYR A 135 -0.77 -4.43 9.27
CA TYR A 135 -1.46 -5.22 8.29
C TYR A 135 -2.95 -5.11 8.55
N LYS A 136 -3.73 -4.81 7.51
CA LYS A 136 -5.19 -4.80 7.58
C LYS A 136 -5.75 -5.72 6.51
N CYS A 137 -6.66 -6.61 6.91
CA CYS A 137 -7.46 -7.37 5.96
C CYS A 137 -8.41 -6.41 5.23
N VAL A 138 -8.42 -6.46 3.90
CA VAL A 138 -9.26 -5.62 3.05
C VAL A 138 -10.21 -6.51 2.27
N SER A 139 -11.50 -6.21 2.40
CA SER A 139 -12.55 -6.87 1.63
C SER A 139 -12.87 -6.04 0.37
N PRO A 140 -13.22 -6.69 -0.75
CA PRO A 140 -13.67 -5.98 -1.94
C PRO A 140 -14.96 -5.21 -1.65
N LYS A 141 -15.16 -4.11 -2.38
CA LYS A 141 -16.41 -3.36 -2.32
C LYS A 141 -17.47 -4.09 -3.16
N TRP A 142 -18.70 -4.12 -2.68
CA TRP A 142 -19.82 -4.63 -3.47
C TRP A 142 -20.25 -3.57 -4.48
N THR A 143 -19.75 -3.67 -5.71
CA THR A 143 -20.04 -2.74 -6.83
C THR A 143 -20.46 -3.48 -8.09
N TYR A 144 -21.11 -4.64 -7.92
CA TYR A 144 -21.60 -5.44 -9.03
C TYR A 144 -22.73 -4.70 -9.76
N ASP A 145 -22.48 -4.34 -11.02
CA ASP A 145 -23.48 -3.80 -11.94
C ASP A 145 -23.56 -4.66 -13.21
N PRO A 146 -24.68 -5.36 -13.47
CA PRO A 146 -24.89 -6.10 -14.71
C PRO A 146 -24.99 -5.19 -15.95
N HIS A 147 -25.31 -3.91 -15.78
CA HIS A 147 -25.46 -3.01 -16.91
C HIS A 147 -24.13 -2.36 -17.27
N VAL A 148 -23.78 -2.51 -18.54
CA VAL A 148 -22.55 -1.97 -19.11
C VAL A 148 -22.94 -1.07 -20.29
N PRO A 149 -22.59 0.22 -20.28
CA PRO A 149 -22.83 1.08 -21.43
C PRO A 149 -21.99 0.63 -22.62
N GLU A 150 -22.54 0.83 -23.82
CA GLU A 150 -21.86 0.51 -25.07
C GLU A 150 -20.63 1.40 -25.24
N PRO A 151 -19.45 0.83 -25.58
CA PRO A 151 -18.28 1.64 -25.86
C PRO A 151 -18.50 2.55 -27.06
N VAL A 152 -17.98 3.77 -26.95
CA VAL A 152 -17.67 4.55 -28.16
C VAL A 152 -16.59 3.83 -28.97
N PRO A 153 -16.57 3.97 -30.31
CA PRO A 153 -15.53 3.38 -31.15
C PRO A 153 -14.14 3.75 -30.64
N TRP A 154 -13.28 2.75 -30.48
CA TRP A 154 -11.92 2.97 -30.02
C TRP A 154 -11.14 3.76 -31.09
N VAL A 155 -10.51 4.87 -30.68
CA VAL A 155 -9.66 5.70 -31.54
C VAL A 155 -8.28 5.80 -30.91
N ARG A 156 -7.23 5.55 -31.68
CA ARG A 156 -5.85 5.76 -31.21
C ARG A 156 -5.62 7.27 -31.00
N ASN A 157 -5.45 7.70 -29.76
CA ASN A 157 -4.99 9.06 -29.47
C ASN A 157 -3.50 9.19 -29.84
N GLU A 158 -3.22 9.72 -31.03
CA GLU A 158 -1.88 10.15 -31.43
C GLU A 158 -1.59 11.56 -30.87
N GLN A 159 -1.63 11.73 -29.54
CA GLN A 159 -1.05 12.91 -28.94
C GLN A 159 0.47 12.75 -28.90
N GLN A 160 1.12 13.27 -29.93
CA GLN A 160 2.55 13.53 -29.97
C GLN A 160 2.89 14.42 -28.76
N ILE A 161 3.62 13.90 -27.77
CA ILE A 161 4.25 14.76 -26.76
C ILE A 161 5.26 15.62 -27.52
N SER A 162 4.94 16.88 -27.80
CA SER A 162 5.89 17.83 -28.36
C SER A 162 6.96 18.10 -27.32
N VAL A 163 8.16 17.55 -27.50
CA VAL A 163 9.34 17.74 -26.63
C VAL A 163 9.97 19.13 -26.82
N GLN A 164 9.20 20.16 -27.19
CA GLN A 164 9.73 21.49 -27.47
C GLN A 164 8.82 22.58 -26.88
N GLU A 165 9.13 22.95 -25.64
CA GLU A 165 9.14 24.33 -25.09
C GLU A 165 9.34 24.25 -23.56
N VAL A 166 10.54 23.83 -23.15
CA VAL A 166 11.12 24.21 -21.85
C VAL A 166 12.49 24.81 -22.15
N GLU A 167 12.48 26.01 -22.72
CA GLU A 167 13.56 26.97 -22.52
C GLU A 167 12.94 28.37 -22.59
N MET A 168 13.21 29.14 -21.53
CA MET A 168 13.12 30.61 -21.42
C MET A 168 11.80 31.19 -20.88
N GLU A 169 11.61 31.12 -19.55
CA GLU A 169 11.76 32.24 -18.60
C GLU A 169 11.83 31.74 -17.15
#